data_AF-A0A836I6N0-F1
#
_entry.id   AF-A0A836I6N0-F1
#
_cell.length_a   1.000
_cell.length_b   1.000
_cell.length_c   1.000
_cell.angle_alpha   90.00
_cell.angle_beta   90.00
_cell.angle_gamma   90.00
#
_symmetry.space_group_name_H-M   'P 1'
#
loop_
_entity.id
_entity.type
_entity.pdbx_description
1 polymer ?
#
loop_
_entity_poly.entity_id
_entity_poly.type
_entity_poly.pdbx_seq_one_letter_code
_entity_poly.pdbx_strand_id
1 'polypeptide(L)'
;MEIKRASRALLRRLHTRIIGMGSVCGLAPSPPAELFLKTLPSPRDVDPAKYHRFQREEAQERAGRTHLTAAGASLLKSPEPFYDVVDAAAGHKHVAMLTREGNLITVGDNRYGQTGALNSEGEDGGGGAGASPSRARSGAQHGAEGSSVVLTSSVLADLDPLYIDLDGAFSQTAPSITTRVACGSNFSLVYQCGGRRAIAFGNNHMGQLGVGHKQRIDGVRGFTEWDPAASWWPVGREKVLETVRCGFNHAVATLSDGELYAFGSNNWGELGIGSSDAPMSPTRIAFFEERGMRVAKVALGNSFTLFLTKQGRVFGCGATNSGQLPSNAFEPVPIPLARCFQQYSSDEAPRALGSAPKLIRVKDIACVGSLAVFVSAKNELLIQGSLPEYGVMIPSPRFVAVDQVPALKYFAARMGKPASETDYDIVEVVGGPSTLLVRYRNGCVAALGANTEGQLHNVTKVLNGKRVNLAPAFKATELFPMFAPTTPLWSTAWFASGKGFNLLFDNNEAYDVPETAAPIELPPGSGDTRRVALTRQRRLRSSLK
;
A
#
# COMPACT_ATOMS: atom_id res chain seq x y z
N MET A 1 -16.21 -10.36 -38.81
CA MET A 1 -15.44 -10.86 -37.64
C MET A 1 -14.67 -9.75 -36.91
N GLU A 2 -15.05 -8.46 -37.03
CA GLU A 2 -14.25 -7.32 -36.53
C GLU A 2 -14.74 -6.69 -35.20
N ILE A 3 -15.86 -7.13 -34.63
CA ILE A 3 -16.53 -6.42 -33.52
C ILE A 3 -15.81 -6.59 -32.16
N LYS A 4 -14.93 -7.60 -31.98
CA LYS A 4 -14.27 -7.86 -30.68
C LYS A 4 -13.05 -6.96 -30.37
N ARG A 5 -12.39 -6.38 -31.38
CA ARG A 5 -11.14 -5.61 -31.15
C ARG A 5 -11.42 -4.17 -30.71
N ALA A 6 -12.50 -3.57 -31.21
CA ALA A 6 -12.86 -2.19 -30.90
C ALA A 6 -13.36 -1.99 -29.45
N SER A 7 -14.09 -2.95 -28.87
CA SER A 7 -14.58 -2.83 -27.50
C SER A 7 -13.46 -2.96 -26.45
N ARG A 8 -12.46 -3.82 -26.71
CA ARG A 8 -11.31 -4.03 -25.82
C ARG A 8 -10.40 -2.80 -25.76
N ALA A 9 -10.24 -2.08 -26.88
CA ALA A 9 -9.50 -0.82 -26.93
C ALA A 9 -10.20 0.30 -26.14
N LEU A 10 -11.54 0.38 -26.24
CA LEU A 10 -12.32 1.36 -25.48
C LEU A 10 -12.24 1.11 -23.96
N LEU A 11 -12.34 -0.14 -23.52
CA LEU A 11 -12.22 -0.51 -22.09
C LEU A 11 -10.86 -0.13 -21.50
N ARG A 12 -9.78 -0.31 -22.26
CA ARG A 12 -8.42 0.08 -21.85
C ARG A 12 -8.29 1.58 -21.60
N ARG A 13 -8.96 2.41 -22.39
CA ARG A 13 -8.88 3.87 -22.30
C ARG A 13 -9.84 4.49 -21.29
N LEU A 14 -10.81 3.74 -20.78
CA LEU A 14 -11.71 4.21 -19.73
C LEU A 14 -11.08 4.21 -18.32
N HIS A 15 -9.92 3.59 -18.13
CA HIS A 15 -9.32 3.41 -16.81
C HIS A 15 -7.80 3.61 -16.86
N THR A 16 -7.21 4.07 -15.78
CA THR A 16 -5.76 3.90 -15.54
C THR A 16 -5.39 2.42 -15.66
N ARG A 17 -4.26 2.10 -16.30
CA ARG A 17 -3.82 0.71 -16.46
C ARG A 17 -3.29 0.22 -15.12
N ILE A 18 -4.00 -0.72 -14.52
CA ILE A 18 -3.61 -1.38 -13.28
C ILE A 18 -3.12 -2.77 -13.63
N ILE A 19 -1.88 -3.09 -13.26
CA ILE A 19 -1.32 -4.43 -13.40
C ILE A 19 -1.24 -5.04 -12.00
N GLY A 20 -2.00 -6.10 -11.78
CA GLY A 20 -1.99 -6.87 -10.55
C GLY A 20 -1.12 -8.12 -10.69
N MET A 21 -0.37 -8.43 -9.64
CA MET A 21 0.37 -9.70 -9.51
C MET A 21 0.05 -10.35 -8.17
N GLY A 22 -0.23 -11.66 -8.19
CA GLY A 22 -0.56 -12.45 -7.01
C GLY A 22 -2.07 -12.60 -6.77
N SER A 23 -2.45 -12.73 -5.51
CA SER A 23 -3.82 -12.93 -5.01
C SER A 23 -4.47 -11.57 -4.75
N VAL A 24 -4.76 -10.85 -5.84
CA VAL A 24 -5.36 -9.51 -5.78
C VAL A 24 -6.67 -9.60 -5.00
N CYS A 25 -6.72 -8.93 -3.84
CA CYS A 25 -7.89 -8.91 -2.96
C CYS A 25 -8.40 -10.32 -2.56
N GLY A 26 -7.51 -11.32 -2.40
CA GLY A 26 -7.90 -12.67 -1.98
C GLY A 26 -8.43 -13.57 -3.10
N LEU A 27 -8.38 -13.12 -4.35
CA LEU A 27 -8.62 -13.96 -5.52
C LEU A 27 -7.48 -14.97 -5.75
N ALA A 28 -7.72 -15.97 -6.60
CA ALA A 28 -6.67 -16.93 -6.94
C ALA A 28 -5.41 -16.21 -7.46
N PRO A 29 -4.21 -16.63 -7.03
CA PRO A 29 -2.95 -16.10 -7.55
C PRO A 29 -2.93 -16.05 -9.07
N SER A 30 -2.58 -14.90 -9.61
CA SER A 30 -2.47 -14.65 -11.05
C SER A 30 -1.05 -14.22 -11.44
N PRO A 31 -0.58 -14.55 -12.65
CA PRO A 31 0.59 -13.88 -13.22
C PRO A 31 0.28 -12.38 -13.40
N PRO A 32 1.28 -11.52 -13.66
CA PRO A 32 1.02 -10.11 -13.96
C PRO A 32 -0.05 -9.98 -15.05
N ALA A 33 -1.18 -9.37 -14.69
CA ALA A 33 -2.35 -9.26 -15.53
C ALA A 33 -3.00 -7.88 -15.38
N GLU A 34 -3.60 -7.40 -16.47
CA GLU A 34 -4.42 -6.19 -16.43
C GLU A 34 -5.62 -6.43 -15.51
N LEU A 35 -5.88 -5.50 -14.61
CA LEU A 35 -7.05 -5.50 -13.76
C LEU A 35 -8.14 -4.65 -14.41
N PHE A 36 -9.24 -5.28 -14.85
CA PHE A 36 -10.40 -4.55 -15.32
C PHE A 36 -11.46 -4.43 -14.22
N LEU A 37 -11.71 -3.20 -13.81
CA LEU A 37 -12.76 -2.84 -12.88
C LEU A 37 -14.12 -2.74 -13.62
N LYS A 38 -14.55 -3.86 -14.23
CA LYS A 38 -15.75 -3.91 -15.09
C LYS A 38 -17.06 -3.58 -14.37
N THR A 39 -17.03 -3.53 -13.06
CA THR A 39 -18.18 -3.29 -12.17
C THR A 39 -18.41 -1.83 -11.87
N LEU A 40 -17.46 -0.95 -12.24
CA LEU A 40 -17.63 0.47 -12.05
C LEU A 40 -18.91 0.92 -12.77
N PRO A 41 -19.65 1.88 -12.20
CA PRO A 41 -20.84 2.39 -12.88
C PRO A 41 -20.46 2.80 -14.30
N SER A 42 -21.39 2.68 -15.26
CA SER A 42 -21.09 3.12 -16.62
C SER A 42 -20.57 4.56 -16.57
N PRO A 43 -19.46 4.90 -17.23
CA PRO A 43 -18.94 6.27 -17.26
C PRO A 43 -20.02 7.32 -17.58
N ARG A 44 -20.97 6.96 -18.46
CA ARG A 44 -22.14 7.78 -18.80
C ARG A 44 -23.06 8.04 -17.61
N ASP A 45 -23.20 7.09 -16.68
CA ASP A 45 -24.06 7.21 -15.49
C ASP A 45 -23.40 8.05 -14.39
N VAL A 46 -22.06 8.12 -14.37
CA VAL A 46 -21.29 8.90 -13.39
C VAL A 46 -21.18 10.36 -13.82
N ASP A 47 -20.64 10.59 -15.02
CA ASP A 47 -20.46 11.92 -15.60
C ASP A 47 -20.71 11.87 -17.12
N PRO A 48 -21.96 12.13 -17.56
CA PRO A 48 -22.32 12.14 -18.97
C PRO A 48 -21.47 13.11 -19.79
N ALA A 49 -21.12 14.28 -19.23
CA ALA A 49 -20.40 15.32 -19.93
C ALA A 49 -18.94 14.92 -20.16
N LYS A 50 -18.25 14.40 -19.13
CA LYS A 50 -16.90 13.84 -19.24
C LYS A 50 -16.89 12.65 -20.21
N TYR A 51 -17.89 11.78 -20.14
CA TYR A 51 -17.98 10.63 -21.05
C TYR A 51 -18.15 11.03 -22.51
N HIS A 52 -19.02 12.00 -22.81
CA HIS A 52 -19.18 12.52 -24.17
C HIS A 52 -17.93 13.24 -24.68
N ARG A 53 -17.21 13.96 -23.81
CA ARG A 53 -15.91 14.56 -24.16
C ARG A 53 -14.90 13.47 -24.54
N PHE A 54 -14.75 12.45 -23.72
CA PHE A 54 -13.88 11.30 -23.98
C PHE A 54 -14.22 10.62 -25.33
N GLN A 55 -15.50 10.40 -25.62
CA GLN A 55 -15.93 9.84 -26.91
C GLN A 55 -15.56 10.71 -28.12
N ARG A 56 -15.61 12.04 -27.98
CA ARG A 56 -15.20 12.96 -29.06
C ARG A 56 -13.69 12.93 -29.29
N GLU A 57 -12.90 12.93 -28.22
CA GLU A 57 -11.43 12.84 -28.29
C GLU A 57 -11.01 11.49 -28.93
N GLU A 58 -11.64 10.39 -28.56
CA GLU A 58 -11.48 9.06 -29.20
C GLU A 58 -11.75 9.10 -30.71
N ALA A 59 -12.86 9.71 -31.12
CA ALA A 59 -13.24 9.78 -32.52
C ALA A 59 -12.25 10.64 -33.35
N GLN A 60 -11.76 11.74 -32.77
CA GLN A 60 -10.75 12.61 -33.39
C GLN A 60 -9.41 11.89 -33.57
N GLU A 61 -8.93 11.13 -32.58
CA GLU A 61 -7.70 10.35 -32.73
C GLU A 61 -7.83 9.23 -33.77
N ARG A 62 -8.97 8.55 -33.82
CA ARG A 62 -9.20 7.50 -34.83
C ARG A 62 -9.18 8.08 -36.24
N ALA A 63 -9.75 9.26 -36.44
CA ALA A 63 -9.68 10.00 -37.71
C ALA A 63 -8.26 10.53 -38.04
N GLY A 64 -7.46 10.84 -37.02
CA GLY A 64 -6.05 11.22 -37.20
C GLY A 64 -5.14 10.05 -37.58
N ARG A 65 -5.41 8.84 -37.05
CA ARG A 65 -4.66 7.62 -37.38
C ARG A 65 -4.80 7.17 -38.83
N THR A 66 -5.91 7.50 -39.49
CA THR A 66 -6.10 7.22 -40.93
C THR A 66 -5.20 8.04 -41.85
N HIS A 67 -4.50 9.07 -41.34
CA HIS A 67 -3.64 9.96 -42.13
C HIS A 67 -2.14 9.88 -41.79
N LEU A 68 -1.71 9.00 -40.88
CA LEU A 68 -0.31 8.89 -40.44
C LEU A 68 0.32 7.56 -40.88
N THR A 69 1.45 7.61 -41.58
CA THR A 69 2.28 6.43 -41.87
C THR A 69 2.90 5.86 -40.59
N ALA A 70 3.15 4.55 -40.55
CA ALA A 70 3.59 3.76 -39.39
C ALA A 70 4.77 4.33 -38.57
N ALA A 71 5.62 5.20 -39.15
CA ALA A 71 6.72 5.86 -38.46
C ALA A 71 6.31 7.02 -37.52
N GLY A 72 5.08 7.55 -37.63
CA GLY A 72 4.59 8.70 -36.85
C GLY A 72 3.71 8.34 -35.63
N ALA A 73 3.38 7.06 -35.43
CA ALA A 73 2.45 6.64 -34.37
C ALA A 73 2.99 6.80 -32.94
N SER A 74 4.30 7.03 -32.78
CA SER A 74 5.01 7.12 -31.50
C SER A 74 4.80 8.43 -30.72
N LEU A 75 4.08 9.42 -31.27
CA LEU A 75 3.94 10.77 -30.66
C LEU A 75 2.51 11.16 -30.29
N LEU A 76 1.53 10.26 -30.44
CA LEU A 76 0.17 10.52 -29.99
C LEU A 76 0.09 10.31 -28.47
N LYS A 77 0.00 11.41 -27.72
CA LYS A 77 -0.28 11.43 -26.28
C LYS A 77 -1.62 10.73 -26.05
N SER A 78 -1.64 9.63 -25.30
CA SER A 78 -2.89 8.93 -24.97
C SER A 78 -3.92 9.89 -24.35
N PRO A 79 -5.20 9.78 -24.70
CA PRO A 79 -6.27 10.54 -24.06
C PRO A 79 -6.28 10.28 -22.54
N GLU A 80 -6.75 11.26 -21.75
CA GLU A 80 -6.88 11.11 -20.31
C GLU A 80 -7.89 10.00 -19.97
N PRO A 81 -7.57 9.05 -19.06
CA PRO A 81 -8.49 7.99 -18.69
C PRO A 81 -9.74 8.53 -17.97
N PHE A 82 -10.89 7.86 -18.14
CA PHE A 82 -12.14 8.30 -17.49
C PHE A 82 -12.06 8.17 -15.96
N TYR A 83 -11.59 7.04 -15.44
CA TYR A 83 -11.17 6.91 -14.05
C TYR A 83 -9.67 7.10 -13.96
N ASP A 84 -9.23 8.36 -13.88
CA ASP A 84 -7.81 8.70 -13.77
C ASP A 84 -7.36 8.55 -12.31
N VAL A 85 -6.78 7.39 -11.98
CA VAL A 85 -6.27 7.08 -10.65
C VAL A 85 -4.92 7.78 -10.45
N VAL A 86 -4.88 8.70 -9.50
CA VAL A 86 -3.71 9.55 -9.23
C VAL A 86 -2.95 9.17 -7.96
N ASP A 87 -3.59 8.43 -7.05
CA ASP A 87 -3.00 7.91 -5.82
C ASP A 87 -3.72 6.64 -5.39
N ALA A 88 -3.04 5.71 -4.71
CA ALA A 88 -3.68 4.57 -4.07
C ALA A 88 -2.86 4.04 -2.91
N ALA A 89 -3.56 3.40 -1.98
CA ALA A 89 -2.94 2.68 -0.90
C ALA A 89 -3.58 1.29 -0.76
N ALA A 90 -2.77 0.30 -0.42
CA ALA A 90 -3.20 -1.06 -0.16
C ALA A 90 -3.06 -1.37 1.32
N GLY A 91 -4.11 -1.95 1.90
CA GLY A 91 -4.04 -2.55 3.23
C GLY A 91 -3.69 -4.03 3.13
N HIS A 92 -4.15 -4.83 4.10
CA HIS A 92 -3.91 -6.26 4.05
C HIS A 92 -4.61 -6.93 2.86
N LYS A 93 -5.91 -6.73 2.73
CA LYS A 93 -6.74 -7.41 1.71
C LYS A 93 -7.68 -6.46 0.97
N HIS A 94 -7.42 -5.16 1.06
CA HIS A 94 -8.18 -4.13 0.37
C HIS A 94 -7.26 -3.09 -0.26
N VAL A 95 -7.79 -2.35 -1.23
CA VAL A 95 -7.14 -1.24 -1.89
C VAL A 95 -8.12 -0.09 -1.97
N ALA A 96 -7.64 1.12 -1.70
CA ALA A 96 -8.35 2.36 -1.93
C ALA A 96 -7.57 3.18 -2.95
N MET A 97 -8.24 3.55 -4.05
CA MET A 97 -7.71 4.31 -5.17
C MET A 97 -8.42 5.66 -5.20
N LEU A 98 -7.67 6.72 -5.45
CA LEU A 98 -8.15 8.09 -5.56
C LEU A 98 -8.14 8.52 -7.03
N THR A 99 -9.26 9.01 -7.52
CA THR A 99 -9.35 9.60 -8.86
C THR A 99 -8.89 11.05 -8.86
N ARG A 100 -8.49 11.59 -10.02
CA ARG A 100 -8.08 13.00 -10.17
C ARG A 100 -9.14 13.99 -9.67
N GLU A 101 -10.41 13.64 -9.79
CA GLU A 101 -11.56 14.44 -9.35
C GLU A 101 -11.74 14.45 -7.83
N GLY A 102 -10.97 13.64 -7.09
CA GLY A 102 -11.07 13.51 -5.65
C GLY A 102 -12.13 12.48 -5.20
N ASN A 103 -12.50 11.53 -6.05
CA ASN A 103 -13.41 10.43 -5.70
C ASN A 103 -12.65 9.14 -5.41
N LEU A 104 -13.30 8.16 -4.77
CA LEU A 104 -12.65 6.90 -4.41
C LEU A 104 -13.17 5.73 -5.21
N ILE A 105 -12.26 4.82 -5.52
CA ILE A 105 -12.57 3.45 -5.93
C ILE A 105 -11.93 2.52 -4.91
N THR A 106 -12.74 1.74 -4.22
CA THR A 106 -12.28 0.82 -3.17
C THR A 106 -12.63 -0.61 -3.52
N VAL A 107 -11.75 -1.56 -3.21
CA VAL A 107 -11.97 -2.96 -3.54
C VAL A 107 -11.28 -3.91 -2.56
N GLY A 108 -11.88 -5.08 -2.35
CA GLY A 108 -11.35 -6.14 -1.51
C GLY A 108 -12.11 -6.32 -0.20
N ASP A 109 -11.54 -7.11 0.71
CA ASP A 109 -12.17 -7.49 1.99
C ASP A 109 -12.78 -6.27 2.69
N ASN A 110 -14.05 -6.38 3.10
CA ASN A 110 -14.78 -5.32 3.80
C ASN A 110 -15.33 -5.74 5.17
N ARG A 111 -14.85 -6.85 5.76
CA ARG A 111 -15.38 -7.36 7.05
C ARG A 111 -15.41 -6.34 8.20
N TYR A 112 -14.58 -5.30 8.13
CA TYR A 112 -14.53 -4.22 9.11
C TYR A 112 -14.96 -2.86 8.57
N GLY A 113 -15.49 -2.78 7.34
CA GLY A 113 -15.88 -1.53 6.68
C GLY A 113 -14.73 -0.81 5.97
N GLN A 114 -13.58 -1.46 5.77
CA GLN A 114 -12.34 -0.82 5.28
C GLN A 114 -12.36 -0.42 3.80
N THR A 115 -13.30 -0.95 3.01
CA THR A 115 -13.60 -0.39 1.67
C THR A 115 -14.65 0.71 1.75
N GLY A 116 -15.23 0.94 2.92
CA GLY A 116 -16.37 1.82 3.08
C GLY A 116 -17.64 1.26 2.45
N ALA A 117 -17.68 0.02 1.94
CA ALA A 117 -18.92 -0.62 1.52
C ALA A 117 -19.83 -0.92 2.73
N LEU A 118 -21.15 -1.01 2.49
CA LEU A 118 -22.09 -1.39 3.56
C LEU A 118 -21.91 -2.86 3.86
N ASN A 119 -21.75 -3.18 5.14
CA ASN A 119 -21.85 -4.56 5.58
C ASN A 119 -23.33 -4.95 5.58
N SER A 120 -23.67 -6.03 4.87
CA SER A 120 -25.04 -6.56 4.81
C SER A 120 -25.51 -7.15 6.14
N GLU A 121 -24.63 -7.30 7.12
CA GLU A 121 -24.95 -7.87 8.42
C GLU A 121 -24.88 -6.83 9.54
N GLY A 122 -26.06 -6.31 9.86
CA GLY A 122 -26.37 -5.73 11.16
C GLY A 122 -26.84 -6.79 12.14
N GLU A 123 -26.08 -7.88 12.32
CA GLU A 123 -26.25 -8.76 13.48
C GLU A 123 -25.08 -8.54 14.45
N ASP A 124 -25.43 -8.05 15.62
CA ASP A 124 -24.56 -7.93 16.78
C ASP A 124 -23.85 -9.26 17.08
N GLY A 125 -22.58 -9.37 16.69
CA GLY A 125 -21.64 -10.30 17.29
C GLY A 125 -21.30 -9.86 18.70
N GLY A 126 -22.24 -10.02 19.63
CA GLY A 126 -22.04 -9.75 21.05
C GLY A 126 -20.89 -10.55 21.65
N GLY A 127 -20.07 -9.85 22.44
CA GLY A 127 -19.36 -10.36 23.62
C GLY A 127 -18.47 -11.60 23.46
N GLY A 128 -17.15 -11.39 23.44
CA GLY A 128 -16.17 -12.44 23.67
C GLY A 128 -14.77 -11.88 23.92
N ALA A 129 -14.49 -11.51 25.17
CA ALA A 129 -13.17 -11.12 25.63
C ALA A 129 -12.17 -12.29 25.57
N GLY A 130 -10.92 -11.98 25.16
CA GLY A 130 -9.69 -12.62 25.63
C GLY A 130 -9.42 -14.08 25.24
N ALA A 131 -8.38 -14.30 24.43
CA ALA A 131 -7.27 -15.19 24.77
C ALA A 131 -6.20 -15.20 23.66
N SER A 132 -4.99 -14.79 24.02
CA SER A 132 -3.75 -15.14 23.31
C SER A 132 -3.53 -16.66 23.36
N PRO A 133 -3.04 -17.34 22.30
CA PRO A 133 -2.75 -18.76 22.40
C PRO A 133 -1.36 -18.97 23.03
N SER A 134 -1.34 -19.28 24.33
CA SER A 134 -0.21 -19.92 25.00
C SER A 134 -0.25 -21.44 24.79
N ARG A 135 0.93 -22.02 24.54
CA ARG A 135 1.21 -23.46 24.41
C ARG A 135 0.68 -24.32 25.57
N ALA A 136 0.09 -25.47 25.25
CA ALA A 136 0.33 -26.74 25.97
C ALA A 136 -0.07 -27.96 25.11
N ARG A 137 0.68 -29.06 25.28
CA ARG A 137 0.61 -30.36 24.57
C ARG A 137 -0.47 -31.28 25.14
N SER A 138 -1.10 -32.12 24.30
CA SER A 138 -1.13 -33.60 24.39
C SER A 138 -2.28 -34.25 23.58
N GLY A 139 -2.01 -35.37 22.88
CA GLY A 139 -2.95 -36.50 22.80
C GLY A 139 -3.74 -36.77 21.50
N ALA A 140 -3.17 -37.62 20.64
CA ALA A 140 -3.78 -38.75 19.91
C ALA A 140 -5.07 -38.61 19.04
N GLN A 141 -4.85 -38.86 17.74
CA GLN A 141 -5.52 -39.82 16.81
C GLN A 141 -6.95 -39.63 16.26
N HIS A 142 -6.96 -39.72 14.91
CA HIS A 142 -7.95 -40.27 13.97
C HIS A 142 -9.16 -39.46 13.50
N GLY A 143 -9.33 -39.45 12.17
CA GLY A 143 -10.61 -39.21 11.49
C GLY A 143 -10.50 -38.22 10.34
N ALA A 144 -10.21 -38.71 9.14
CA ALA A 144 -10.32 -37.94 7.91
C ALA A 144 -11.79 -37.70 7.57
N GLU A 145 -12.15 -36.46 7.23
CA GLU A 145 -13.23 -36.17 6.28
C GLU A 145 -13.02 -34.77 5.68
N GLY A 146 -12.92 -34.73 4.36
CA GLY A 146 -12.61 -33.52 3.60
C GLY A 146 -13.85 -32.64 3.47
N SER A 147 -13.79 -31.44 4.06
CA SER A 147 -14.72 -30.37 3.72
C SER A 147 -14.18 -29.60 2.51
N SER A 148 -14.81 -29.81 1.36
CA SER A 148 -14.70 -28.89 0.23
C SER A 148 -15.29 -27.54 0.67
N VAL A 149 -14.43 -26.54 0.89
CA VAL A 149 -14.92 -25.17 1.10
C VAL A 149 -15.45 -24.67 -0.25
N VAL A 150 -16.73 -24.90 -0.48
CA VAL A 150 -17.53 -24.13 -1.43
C VAL A 150 -17.50 -22.69 -0.91
N LEU A 151 -16.86 -21.78 -1.65
CA LEU A 151 -16.98 -20.35 -1.37
C LEU A 151 -18.46 -20.00 -1.48
N THR A 152 -19.09 -19.68 -0.34
CA THR A 152 -20.48 -19.23 -0.31
C THR A 152 -20.62 -17.92 -1.09
N SER A 153 -21.78 -17.72 -1.70
CA SER A 153 -22.21 -16.52 -2.44
C SER A 153 -21.84 -15.19 -1.73
N SER A 154 -21.80 -15.18 -0.39
CA SER A 154 -21.43 -14.03 0.43
C SER A 154 -19.98 -13.53 0.27
N VAL A 155 -19.01 -14.41 0.02
CA VAL A 155 -17.57 -14.02 -0.06
C VAL A 155 -17.25 -13.33 -1.40
N LEU A 156 -18.04 -13.56 -2.45
CA LEU A 156 -17.87 -12.90 -3.74
C LEU A 156 -18.48 -11.50 -3.78
N ALA A 157 -19.50 -11.22 -2.94
CA ALA A 157 -20.11 -9.89 -2.83
C ALA A 157 -19.16 -8.85 -2.19
N ASP A 158 -18.18 -9.29 -1.40
CA ASP A 158 -17.19 -8.43 -0.74
C ASP A 158 -16.05 -7.98 -1.67
N LEU A 159 -15.98 -8.47 -2.91
CA LEU A 159 -14.91 -8.12 -3.85
C LEU A 159 -15.34 -7.11 -4.91
N ASP A 160 -16.55 -6.57 -4.81
CA ASP A 160 -17.09 -5.59 -5.73
C ASP A 160 -16.32 -4.26 -5.62
N PRO A 161 -15.68 -3.77 -6.71
CA PRO A 161 -15.21 -2.40 -6.75
C PRO A 161 -16.35 -1.43 -6.47
N LEU A 162 -16.18 -0.65 -5.41
CA LEU A 162 -17.12 0.39 -5.00
C LEU A 162 -16.59 1.75 -5.43
N TYR A 163 -17.40 2.47 -6.21
CA TYR A 163 -17.16 3.89 -6.52
C TYR A 163 -17.87 4.77 -5.49
N ILE A 164 -17.09 5.57 -4.76
CA ILE A 164 -17.57 6.52 -3.76
C ILE A 164 -17.40 7.93 -4.32
N ASP A 165 -18.54 8.52 -4.71
CA ASP A 165 -18.62 9.93 -5.06
C ASP A 165 -18.56 10.77 -3.78
N LEU A 166 -17.50 11.55 -3.65
CA LEU A 166 -17.29 12.45 -2.51
C LEU A 166 -17.86 13.84 -2.79
N ASP A 167 -18.66 14.04 -3.85
CA ASP A 167 -19.37 15.28 -4.19
C ASP A 167 -18.47 16.53 -4.18
N GLY A 168 -17.22 16.37 -4.59
CA GLY A 168 -16.23 17.44 -4.57
C GLY A 168 -15.72 17.84 -3.18
N ALA A 169 -16.05 17.09 -2.12
CA ALA A 169 -15.54 17.32 -0.75
C ALA A 169 -14.01 17.37 -0.68
N PHE A 170 -13.35 16.65 -1.59
CA PHE A 170 -11.90 16.57 -1.75
C PHE A 170 -11.44 17.14 -3.10
N SER A 171 -12.26 17.99 -3.74
CA SER A 171 -11.89 18.69 -4.96
C SER A 171 -10.63 19.53 -4.74
N GLN A 172 -9.80 19.63 -5.78
CA GLN A 172 -8.61 20.49 -5.75
C GLN A 172 -9.05 21.96 -5.74
N THR A 173 -9.22 22.52 -4.54
CA THR A 173 -9.58 23.93 -4.34
C THR A 173 -8.41 24.87 -4.61
N ALA A 174 -7.18 24.38 -4.48
CA ALA A 174 -5.95 25.09 -4.79
C ALA A 174 -4.86 24.10 -5.27
N PRO A 175 -3.91 24.51 -6.13
CA PRO A 175 -2.82 23.65 -6.58
C PRO A 175 -1.93 23.10 -5.46
N SER A 176 -1.86 23.81 -4.32
CA SER A 176 -1.11 23.42 -3.13
C SER A 176 -1.82 22.37 -2.27
N ILE A 177 -3.11 22.13 -2.50
CA ILE A 177 -3.91 21.17 -1.73
C ILE A 177 -4.13 19.92 -2.59
N THR A 178 -3.59 18.79 -2.14
CA THR A 178 -3.73 17.51 -2.84
C THR A 178 -4.41 16.50 -1.93
N THR A 179 -5.37 15.75 -2.47
CA THR A 179 -6.00 14.64 -1.74
C THR A 179 -5.11 13.42 -1.86
N ARG A 180 -5.00 12.67 -0.77
CA ARG A 180 -4.16 11.48 -0.63
C ARG A 180 -4.91 10.37 0.09
N VAL A 181 -4.46 9.14 -0.10
CA VAL A 181 -5.01 7.97 0.59
C VAL A 181 -3.93 7.18 1.33
N ALA A 182 -4.27 6.65 2.49
CA ALA A 182 -3.43 5.78 3.28
C ALA A 182 -4.26 4.62 3.85
N CYS A 183 -3.75 3.41 3.71
CA CYS A 183 -4.40 2.20 4.21
C CYS A 183 -3.55 1.55 5.30
N GLY A 184 -4.17 1.25 6.43
CA GLY A 184 -3.59 0.31 7.38
C GLY A 184 -4.05 -1.11 7.10
N SER A 185 -3.96 -2.01 8.08
CA SER A 185 -4.34 -3.42 7.89
C SER A 185 -5.79 -3.56 7.39
N ASN A 186 -6.73 -3.05 8.17
CA ASN A 186 -8.18 -3.15 7.93
C ASN A 186 -8.87 -1.79 8.12
N PHE A 187 -8.22 -0.70 7.73
CA PHE A 187 -8.80 0.65 7.77
C PHE A 187 -8.18 1.55 6.70
N SER A 188 -8.89 2.61 6.36
CA SER A 188 -8.52 3.54 5.30
C SER A 188 -8.71 4.98 5.76
N LEU A 189 -7.78 5.84 5.37
CA LEU A 189 -7.78 7.28 5.61
C LEU A 189 -7.64 8.00 4.28
N VAL A 190 -8.45 9.03 4.07
CA VAL A 190 -8.36 9.93 2.92
C VAL A 190 -8.22 11.34 3.46
N TYR A 191 -7.19 12.05 3.05
CA TYR A 191 -6.83 13.33 3.66
C TYR A 191 -6.34 14.34 2.64
N GLN A 192 -6.47 15.62 2.95
CA GLN A 192 -5.91 16.72 2.17
C GLN A 192 -4.52 17.07 2.68
N CYS A 193 -3.49 16.73 1.91
CA CYS A 193 -2.17 17.31 2.05
C CYS A 193 -2.26 18.81 1.69
N GLY A 194 -1.84 19.68 2.60
CA GLY A 194 -2.07 21.14 2.52
C GLY A 194 -3.38 21.62 3.14
N GLY A 195 -4.20 20.72 3.73
CA GLY A 195 -5.48 21.06 4.38
C GLY A 195 -5.65 20.38 5.75
N ARG A 196 -6.78 20.65 6.42
CA ARG A 196 -7.17 19.98 7.69
C ARG A 196 -8.24 18.91 7.53
N ARG A 197 -8.67 18.66 6.29
CA ARG A 197 -9.74 17.71 6.01
C ARG A 197 -9.19 16.30 5.94
N ALA A 198 -9.83 15.39 6.67
CA ALA A 198 -9.60 13.96 6.55
C ALA A 198 -10.88 13.19 6.85
N ILE A 199 -11.10 12.09 6.12
CA ILE A 199 -12.13 11.09 6.42
C ILE A 199 -11.48 9.75 6.71
N ALA A 200 -12.15 8.96 7.54
CA ALA A 200 -11.69 7.68 8.02
C ALA A 200 -12.82 6.65 7.98
N PHE A 201 -12.49 5.41 7.62
CA PHE A 201 -13.44 4.30 7.61
C PHE A 201 -12.76 2.94 7.82
N GLY A 202 -13.55 1.96 8.28
CA GLY A 202 -13.08 0.63 8.59
C GLY A 202 -12.95 0.33 10.07
N ASN A 203 -12.01 -0.56 10.39
CA ASN A 203 -11.77 -1.00 11.75
C ASN A 203 -11.30 0.16 12.64
N ASN A 204 -11.88 0.26 13.83
CA ASN A 204 -11.54 1.30 14.80
C ASN A 204 -11.42 0.81 16.25
N HIS A 205 -11.35 -0.50 16.50
CA HIS A 205 -11.35 -1.02 17.88
C HIS A 205 -10.14 -0.56 18.71
N MET A 206 -9.06 -0.08 18.09
CA MET A 206 -7.90 0.53 18.76
C MET A 206 -7.91 2.06 18.71
N GLY A 207 -8.88 2.70 18.08
CA GLY A 207 -8.86 4.15 17.82
C GLY A 207 -8.00 4.53 16.62
N GLN A 208 -7.68 3.56 15.74
CA GLN A 208 -6.78 3.74 14.59
C GLN A 208 -7.33 4.66 13.49
N LEU A 209 -8.59 5.07 13.60
CA LEU A 209 -9.18 6.10 12.73
C LEU A 209 -8.91 7.53 13.24
N GLY A 210 -8.51 7.72 14.50
CA GLY A 210 -8.18 9.04 15.06
C GLY A 210 -9.39 9.96 15.26
N VAL A 211 -10.57 9.39 15.51
CA VAL A 211 -11.87 10.09 15.49
C VAL A 211 -12.46 10.34 16.88
N GLY A 212 -11.68 10.12 17.94
CA GLY A 212 -12.07 10.37 19.33
C GLY A 212 -12.89 9.26 19.99
N HIS A 213 -13.13 8.14 19.29
CA HIS A 213 -13.81 6.96 19.82
C HIS A 213 -13.28 5.67 19.18
N LYS A 214 -13.67 4.49 19.71
CA LYS A 214 -13.26 3.15 19.23
C LYS A 214 -14.34 2.38 18.45
N GLN A 215 -15.50 3.01 18.22
CA GLN A 215 -16.56 2.39 17.42
C GLN A 215 -16.14 2.25 15.95
N ARG A 216 -16.39 1.07 15.37
CA ARG A 216 -16.19 0.78 13.95
C ARG A 216 -16.99 1.74 13.08
N ILE A 217 -16.47 2.07 11.90
CA ILE A 217 -17.13 2.95 10.93
C ILE A 217 -17.41 2.15 9.64
N ASP A 218 -18.62 1.61 9.53
CA ASP A 218 -19.08 0.76 8.41
C ASP A 218 -20.56 0.96 8.02
N GLY A 219 -21.27 1.91 8.65
CA GLY A 219 -22.72 2.13 8.49
C GLY A 219 -23.14 2.99 7.29
N VAL A 220 -24.37 3.54 7.31
CA VAL A 220 -25.01 4.27 6.18
C VAL A 220 -24.18 5.42 5.60
N ARG A 221 -23.48 6.20 6.46
CA ARG A 221 -22.47 7.18 6.01
C ARG A 221 -21.21 6.49 5.48
N GLY A 222 -20.76 5.43 6.15
CA GLY A 222 -19.64 4.57 5.76
C GLY A 222 -18.26 5.21 5.85
N PHE A 223 -18.19 6.47 6.30
CA PHE A 223 -16.99 7.15 6.76
C PHE A 223 -17.35 8.16 7.84
N THR A 224 -16.33 8.64 8.55
CA THR A 224 -16.42 9.72 9.51
C THR A 224 -15.35 10.76 9.20
N GLU A 225 -15.64 12.03 9.43
CA GLU A 225 -14.72 13.14 9.20
C GLU A 225 -13.96 13.46 10.50
N TRP A 226 -12.68 13.81 10.38
CA TRP A 226 -11.94 14.37 11.50
C TRP A 226 -12.50 15.74 11.84
N ASP A 227 -12.82 15.96 13.11
CA ASP A 227 -13.28 17.26 13.57
C ASP A 227 -12.17 18.31 13.37
N PRO A 228 -12.37 19.32 12.49
CA PRO A 228 -11.37 20.36 12.22
C PRO A 228 -11.16 21.31 13.40
N ALA A 229 -12.05 21.29 14.40
CA ALA A 229 -11.98 22.05 15.64
C ALA A 229 -11.53 21.21 16.85
N ALA A 230 -11.17 19.94 16.63
CA ALA A 230 -10.72 19.08 17.72
C ALA A 230 -9.52 19.68 18.47
N SER A 231 -9.51 19.51 19.79
CA SER A 231 -8.51 20.11 20.68
C SER A 231 -7.08 19.61 20.48
N TRP A 232 -6.89 18.49 19.78
CA TRP A 232 -5.57 17.96 19.46
C TRP A 232 -4.88 18.74 18.33
N TRP A 233 -5.63 19.45 17.49
CA TRP A 233 -5.04 20.33 16.49
C TRP A 233 -4.23 21.43 17.20
N PRO A 234 -3.04 21.77 16.69
CA PRO A 234 -2.29 22.92 17.20
C PRO A 234 -3.12 24.20 17.17
N VAL A 235 -2.86 25.08 18.14
CA VAL A 235 -3.51 26.39 18.25
C VAL A 235 -3.29 27.20 16.96
N GLY A 236 -4.36 27.81 16.45
CA GLY A 236 -4.37 28.50 15.16
C GLY A 236 -4.73 27.56 14.00
N ARG A 237 -5.22 28.10 12.88
CA ARG A 237 -5.65 27.31 11.70
C ARG A 237 -4.59 27.16 10.61
N GLU A 238 -3.38 27.68 10.85
CA GLU A 238 -2.25 27.70 9.91
C GLU A 238 -1.67 26.31 9.64
N LYS A 239 -1.63 25.44 10.66
CA LYS A 239 -0.98 24.12 10.52
C LYS A 239 -1.90 23.14 9.82
N VAL A 240 -1.41 22.51 8.76
CA VAL A 240 -2.19 21.60 7.91
C VAL A 240 -1.52 20.23 7.83
N LEU A 241 -2.27 19.21 7.41
CA LEU A 241 -1.73 17.87 7.18
C LEU A 241 -0.75 17.91 6.01
N GLU A 242 0.41 17.28 6.17
CA GLU A 242 1.37 17.07 5.09
C GLU A 242 1.34 15.62 4.62
N THR A 243 1.42 14.68 5.56
CA THR A 243 1.33 13.24 5.26
C THR A 243 0.63 12.48 6.38
N VAL A 244 -0.01 11.37 6.02
CA VAL A 244 -0.50 10.36 6.95
C VAL A 244 0.05 9.01 6.52
N ARG A 245 0.61 8.27 7.47
CA ARG A 245 1.16 6.92 7.26
C ARG A 245 0.47 5.96 8.22
N CYS A 246 0.11 4.78 7.72
CA CYS A 246 -0.59 3.76 8.48
C CYS A 246 0.28 2.51 8.63
N GLY A 247 0.23 1.91 9.82
CA GLY A 247 0.76 0.58 10.10
C GLY A 247 -0.37 -0.44 10.14
N PHE A 248 -0.22 -1.47 10.96
CA PHE A 248 -1.26 -2.49 11.07
C PHE A 248 -2.52 -1.96 11.76
N ASN A 249 -2.40 -1.41 12.97
CA ASN A 249 -3.50 -0.89 13.77
C ASN A 249 -3.21 0.49 14.37
N HIS A 250 -2.27 1.25 13.80
CA HIS A 250 -1.93 2.59 14.23
C HIS A 250 -1.54 3.46 13.04
N ALA A 251 -1.52 4.77 13.23
CA ALA A 251 -1.15 5.73 12.21
C ALA A 251 -0.40 6.91 12.81
N VAL A 252 0.37 7.59 11.96
CA VAL A 252 1.07 8.84 12.27
C VAL A 252 0.73 9.87 11.20
N ALA A 253 0.22 11.02 11.63
CA ALA A 253 0.08 12.22 10.84
C ALA A 253 1.27 13.15 11.07
N THR A 254 1.80 13.72 9.98
CA THR A 254 2.80 14.78 9.99
C THR A 254 2.13 16.07 9.55
N LEU A 255 2.29 17.15 10.33
CA LEU A 255 1.80 18.47 9.97
C LEU A 255 2.86 19.27 9.20
N SER A 256 2.44 20.36 8.55
CA SER A 256 3.27 21.20 7.68
C SER A 256 4.48 21.87 8.33
N ASP A 257 4.54 21.92 9.66
CA ASP A 257 5.69 22.42 10.43
C ASP A 257 6.66 21.30 10.88
N GLY A 258 6.31 20.05 10.60
CA GLY A 258 7.05 18.85 10.99
C GLY A 258 6.62 18.25 12.33
N GLU A 259 5.57 18.77 12.98
CA GLU A 259 4.99 18.12 14.16
C GLU A 259 4.37 16.76 13.80
N LEU A 260 4.51 15.80 14.71
CA LEU A 260 4.05 14.43 14.53
C LEU A 260 2.93 14.13 15.53
N TYR A 261 1.88 13.48 15.03
CA TYR A 261 0.71 13.07 15.82
C TYR A 261 0.38 11.61 15.54
N ALA A 262 0.28 10.80 16.57
CA ALA A 262 0.04 9.36 16.47
C ALA A 262 -1.28 8.94 17.12
N PHE A 263 -1.93 7.92 16.58
CA PHE A 263 -3.19 7.39 17.09
C PHE A 263 -3.36 5.90 16.75
N GLY A 264 -4.22 5.21 17.52
CA GLY A 264 -4.49 3.78 17.36
C GLY A 264 -3.83 2.91 18.43
N SER A 265 -3.39 1.71 18.03
CA SER A 265 -2.73 0.74 18.91
C SER A 265 -1.50 1.34 19.56
N ASN A 266 -1.37 1.17 20.88
CA ASN A 266 -0.19 1.58 21.62
C ASN A 266 0.24 0.57 22.71
N ASN A 267 -0.18 -0.69 22.58
CA ASN A 267 0.08 -1.73 23.59
C ASN A 267 1.59 -1.98 23.80
N TRP A 268 2.42 -1.63 22.82
CA TRP A 268 3.87 -1.77 22.84
C TRP A 268 4.60 -0.42 22.78
N GLY A 269 3.90 0.72 22.83
CA GLY A 269 4.49 2.05 22.62
C GLY A 269 4.68 2.40 21.14
N GLU A 270 3.89 1.81 20.24
CA GLU A 270 3.96 2.06 18.79
C GLU A 270 3.80 3.55 18.42
N LEU A 271 3.12 4.32 19.28
CA LEU A 271 2.87 5.73 19.06
C LEU A 271 4.05 6.63 19.44
N GLY A 272 4.99 6.14 20.26
CA GLY A 272 6.19 6.90 20.65
C GLY A 272 5.91 8.09 21.57
N ILE A 273 4.77 8.09 22.26
CA ILE A 273 4.33 9.18 23.13
C ILE A 273 4.86 9.08 24.57
N GLY A 274 5.78 8.14 24.85
CA GLY A 274 6.37 7.96 26.18
C GLY A 274 5.51 7.19 27.17
N SER A 275 4.37 6.66 26.73
CA SER A 275 3.51 5.76 27.50
C SER A 275 2.91 4.69 26.61
N SER A 276 2.27 3.70 27.21
CA SER A 276 1.44 2.69 26.54
C SER A 276 -0.05 3.07 26.51
N ASP A 277 -0.38 4.34 26.77
CA ASP A 277 -1.77 4.80 26.72
C ASP A 277 -2.29 4.67 25.29
N ALA A 278 -3.54 4.26 25.10
CA ALA A 278 -4.14 4.07 23.79
C ALA A 278 -5.10 5.23 23.45
N PRO A 279 -4.58 6.42 23.08
CA PRO A 279 -5.41 7.58 22.78
C PRO A 279 -6.27 7.31 21.55
N MET A 280 -7.53 7.78 21.63
CA MET A 280 -8.53 7.64 20.56
C MET A 280 -8.52 8.83 19.59
N SER A 281 -7.77 9.87 19.94
CA SER A 281 -7.51 11.04 19.12
C SER A 281 -6.02 11.13 18.81
N PRO A 282 -5.61 11.80 17.72
CA PRO A 282 -4.21 12.06 17.44
C PRO A 282 -3.51 12.72 18.63
N THR A 283 -2.40 12.13 19.07
CA THR A 283 -1.60 12.60 20.21
C THR A 283 -0.20 12.96 19.75
N ARG A 284 0.30 14.11 20.21
CA ARG A 284 1.59 14.67 19.79
C ARG A 284 2.77 13.80 20.23
N ILE A 285 3.71 13.56 19.31
CA ILE A 285 5.00 12.93 19.60
C ILE A 285 6.04 14.04 19.86
N ALA A 286 6.18 14.47 21.11
CA ALA A 286 7.04 15.60 21.47
C ALA A 286 8.55 15.31 21.36
N PHE A 287 8.94 14.02 21.41
CA PHE A 287 10.32 13.55 21.51
C PHE A 287 11.33 14.25 20.58
N PHE A 288 10.98 14.41 19.29
CA PHE A 288 11.91 14.96 18.29
C PHE A 288 12.07 16.47 18.41
N GLU A 289 10.97 17.18 18.59
CA GLU A 289 10.97 18.64 18.70
C GLU A 289 11.69 19.11 19.96
N GLU A 290 11.43 18.48 21.10
CA GLU A 290 12.11 18.75 22.38
C GLU A 290 13.62 18.59 22.29
N ARG A 291 14.10 17.77 21.34
CA ARG A 291 15.52 17.51 21.08
C ARG A 291 16.06 18.26 19.87
N GLY A 292 15.28 19.20 19.31
CA GLY A 292 15.69 19.99 18.14
C GLY A 292 15.93 19.15 16.88
N MET A 293 15.33 17.96 16.79
CA MET A 293 15.45 17.06 15.66
C MET A 293 14.28 17.26 14.68
N ARG A 294 14.56 17.14 13.38
CA ARG A 294 13.54 17.18 12.33
C ARG A 294 13.42 15.82 11.68
N VAL A 295 12.20 15.28 11.67
CA VAL A 295 11.88 14.03 10.98
C VAL A 295 11.67 14.31 9.49
N ALA A 296 12.24 13.45 8.64
CA ALA A 296 12.17 13.49 7.19
C ALA A 296 11.21 12.44 6.63
N LYS A 297 11.10 11.27 7.28
CA LYS A 297 10.17 10.21 6.89
C LYS A 297 9.73 9.42 8.12
N VAL A 298 8.48 8.95 8.10
CA VAL A 298 7.92 7.99 9.06
C VAL A 298 7.49 6.74 8.30
N ALA A 299 7.81 5.56 8.85
CA ALA A 299 7.36 4.28 8.32
C ALA A 299 6.79 3.42 9.46
N LEU A 300 5.66 2.75 9.23
CA LEU A 300 4.95 2.00 10.26
C LEU A 300 4.91 0.52 9.89
N GLY A 301 5.26 -0.34 10.83
CA GLY A 301 5.14 -1.79 10.70
C GLY A 301 3.92 -2.34 11.44
N ASN A 302 3.98 -3.61 11.82
CA ASN A 302 2.86 -4.28 12.49
C ASN A 302 2.58 -3.76 13.89
N SER A 303 3.64 -3.56 14.67
CA SER A 303 3.54 -3.07 16.05
C SER A 303 4.73 -2.20 16.41
N PHE A 304 5.24 -1.43 15.45
CA PHE A 304 6.35 -0.51 15.66
C PHE A 304 6.34 0.61 14.63
N THR A 305 7.04 1.69 14.95
CA THR A 305 7.19 2.87 14.09
C THR A 305 8.66 3.23 13.95
N LEU A 306 9.07 3.60 12.73
CA LEU A 306 10.39 4.11 12.40
C LEU A 306 10.30 5.59 12.03
N PHE A 307 11.30 6.35 12.47
CA PHE A 307 11.47 7.76 12.17
C PHE A 307 12.87 7.99 11.61
N LEU A 308 12.95 8.53 10.40
CA LEU A 308 14.19 8.96 9.77
C LEU A 308 14.34 10.46 9.98
N THR A 309 15.43 10.92 10.58
CA THR A 309 15.71 12.35 10.73
C THR A 309 16.37 12.94 9.48
N LYS A 310 16.29 14.27 9.29
CA LYS A 310 16.98 14.98 8.20
C LYS A 310 18.51 14.82 8.26
N GLN A 311 19.08 14.45 9.41
CA GLN A 311 20.51 14.15 9.55
C GLN A 311 20.88 12.70 9.17
N GLY A 312 19.91 11.90 8.71
CA GLY A 312 20.11 10.51 8.33
C GLY A 312 20.28 9.54 9.50
N ARG A 313 19.73 9.90 10.68
CA ARG A 313 19.64 9.02 11.85
C ARG A 313 18.28 8.35 11.88
N VAL A 314 18.23 7.12 12.38
CA VAL A 314 16.97 6.37 12.49
C VAL A 314 16.63 6.12 13.96
N PHE A 315 15.38 6.35 14.31
CA PHE A 315 14.79 6.04 15.60
C PHE A 315 13.62 5.09 15.39
N GLY A 316 13.22 4.37 16.43
CA GLY A 316 11.96 3.66 16.43
C GLY A 316 11.39 3.43 17.83
N CYS A 317 10.09 3.16 17.89
CA CYS A 317 9.34 2.83 19.10
C CYS A 317 8.35 1.70 18.83
N GLY A 318 7.87 1.04 19.87
CA GLY A 318 6.96 -0.09 19.76
C GLY A 318 7.61 -1.42 20.13
N ALA A 319 7.03 -2.49 19.61
CA ALA A 319 7.42 -3.86 19.91
C ALA A 319 8.90 -4.15 19.58
N THR A 320 9.53 -4.94 20.43
CA THR A 320 10.93 -5.37 20.34
C THR A 320 11.08 -6.89 20.24
N ASN A 321 9.98 -7.62 20.47
CA ASN A 321 9.93 -9.08 20.59
C ASN A 321 10.22 -9.84 19.27
N SER A 322 10.22 -9.15 18.13
CA SER A 322 10.54 -9.70 16.81
C SER A 322 11.91 -9.23 16.30
N GLY A 323 12.70 -8.56 17.15
CA GLY A 323 14.03 -8.07 16.80
C GLY A 323 14.03 -6.82 15.92
N GLN A 324 12.89 -6.20 15.68
CA GLN A 324 12.74 -5.03 14.81
C GLN A 324 13.37 -3.75 15.38
N LEU A 325 13.46 -3.66 16.71
CA LEU A 325 13.92 -2.50 17.46
C LEU A 325 14.75 -2.92 18.67
N PRO A 326 15.67 -2.07 19.15
CA PRO A 326 16.29 -2.26 20.46
C PRO A 326 15.27 -2.05 21.58
N SER A 327 15.61 -2.47 22.80
CA SER A 327 14.79 -2.24 23.99
C SER A 327 14.43 -0.75 24.12
N ASN A 328 13.16 -0.47 24.41
CA ASN A 328 12.63 0.87 24.57
C ASN A 328 11.55 0.89 25.65
N ALA A 329 11.36 2.05 26.26
CA ALA A 329 10.35 2.30 27.29
C ALA A 329 9.21 3.16 26.72
N PHE A 330 8.66 2.76 25.57
CA PHE A 330 7.56 3.45 24.86
C PHE A 330 7.90 4.83 24.24
N GLU A 331 9.16 5.26 24.35
CA GLU A 331 9.70 6.41 23.62
C GLU A 331 10.50 5.97 22.38
N PRO A 332 10.66 6.83 21.36
CA PRO A 332 11.58 6.60 20.27
C PRO A 332 13.02 6.42 20.76
N VAL A 333 13.65 5.30 20.39
CA VAL A 333 15.06 5.00 20.68
C VAL A 333 15.89 4.97 19.40
N PRO A 334 17.17 5.39 19.44
CA PRO A 334 18.03 5.33 18.26
C PRO A 334 18.28 3.87 17.85
N ILE A 335 18.26 3.61 16.54
CA ILE A 335 18.67 2.32 15.97
C ILE A 335 20.16 2.44 15.56
N PRO A 336 21.08 1.77 16.28
CA PRO A 336 22.51 1.98 16.08
C PRO A 336 23.01 1.16 14.88
N LEU A 337 22.78 1.67 13.66
CA LEU A 337 23.30 1.06 12.42
C LEU A 337 24.80 1.30 12.30
N ALA A 338 25.60 0.55 13.05
CA ALA A 338 27.05 0.54 12.98
C ALA A 338 27.55 -0.74 12.33
N ARG A 339 28.63 -0.65 11.54
CA ARG A 339 29.21 -1.82 10.85
C ARG A 339 29.64 -2.95 11.79
N CYS A 340 29.96 -2.65 13.04
CA CYS A 340 30.24 -3.67 14.06
C CYS A 340 29.02 -4.56 14.41
N PHE A 341 27.81 -4.11 14.11
CA PHE A 341 26.58 -4.91 14.28
C PHE A 341 26.13 -5.61 13.00
N GLN A 342 26.80 -5.38 11.87
CA GLN A 342 26.46 -6.04 10.61
C GLN A 342 26.81 -7.52 10.68
N GLN A 343 25.85 -8.38 10.35
CA GLN A 343 26.10 -9.81 10.14
C GLN A 343 26.51 -10.04 8.68
N TYR A 344 27.56 -10.85 8.51
CA TYR A 344 28.06 -11.30 7.21
C TYR A 344 27.71 -12.78 7.01
N SER A 345 27.47 -13.17 5.75
CA SER A 345 27.10 -14.54 5.36
C SER A 345 28.32 -15.50 5.24
N SER A 346 29.54 -15.05 5.55
CA SER A 346 30.78 -15.84 5.47
C SER A 346 31.73 -15.52 6.64
N ASP A 347 32.60 -16.49 7.00
CA ASP A 347 33.60 -16.52 8.08
C ASP A 347 34.71 -15.42 8.04
N GLU A 348 34.38 -14.18 7.67
CA GLU A 348 35.30 -13.06 7.88
C GLU A 348 35.11 -12.51 9.30
N ALA A 349 36.12 -12.73 10.14
CA ALA A 349 36.20 -12.17 11.47
C ALA A 349 36.06 -10.63 11.42
N PRO A 350 35.35 -10.02 12.40
CA PRO A 350 35.21 -8.57 12.45
C PRO A 350 36.59 -7.90 12.55
N ARG A 351 36.90 -7.00 11.60
CA ARG A 351 38.09 -6.15 11.70
C ARG A 351 37.98 -5.27 12.95
N ALA A 352 38.96 -5.39 13.85
CA ALA A 352 39.04 -4.58 15.06
C ALA A 352 39.07 -3.08 14.71
N LEU A 353 38.11 -2.32 15.22
CA LEU A 353 38.04 -0.87 15.07
C LEU A 353 38.52 -0.20 16.36
N GLY A 354 39.66 0.49 16.29
CA GLY A 354 40.24 1.31 17.37
C GLY A 354 39.60 2.70 17.54
N SER A 355 38.40 2.93 17.02
CA SER A 355 37.65 4.19 17.22
C SER A 355 36.17 3.92 17.41
N ALA A 356 35.45 4.82 18.07
CA ALA A 356 34.01 4.74 18.24
C ALA A 356 33.30 4.41 16.90
N PRO A 357 32.35 3.45 16.89
CA PRO A 357 31.75 2.97 15.66
C PRO A 357 30.98 4.10 14.96
N LYS A 358 31.38 4.42 13.73
CA LYS A 358 30.67 5.40 12.89
C LYS A 358 29.31 4.82 12.46
N LEU A 359 28.25 5.58 12.71
CA LEU A 359 26.89 5.22 12.28
C LEU A 359 26.73 5.39 10.75
N ILE A 360 26.07 4.43 10.13
CA ILE A 360 25.65 4.47 8.74
C ILE A 360 24.55 5.53 8.61
N ARG A 361 24.73 6.48 7.67
CA ARG A 361 23.69 7.45 7.32
C ARG A 361 22.63 6.79 6.45
N VAL A 362 21.38 6.99 6.79
CA VAL A 362 20.21 6.46 6.08
C VAL A 362 19.57 7.57 5.24
N LYS A 363 19.20 7.27 3.99
CA LYS A 363 18.48 8.16 3.08
C LYS A 363 16.99 7.81 2.95
N ASP A 364 16.61 6.56 3.19
CA ASP A 364 15.21 6.13 3.13
C ASP A 364 14.91 4.97 4.11
N ILE A 365 13.66 4.84 4.53
CA ILE A 365 13.17 3.79 5.44
C ILE A 365 11.84 3.21 4.97
N ALA A 366 11.60 1.94 5.31
CA ALA A 366 10.32 1.26 5.13
C ALA A 366 10.12 0.18 6.21
N CYS A 367 8.89 -0.31 6.35
CA CYS A 367 8.56 -1.43 7.20
C CYS A 367 7.82 -2.49 6.40
N VAL A 368 8.09 -3.78 6.66
CA VAL A 368 7.38 -4.91 6.04
C VAL A 368 6.99 -5.89 7.13
N GLY A 369 5.73 -5.87 7.55
CA GLY A 369 5.29 -6.62 8.72
C GLY A 369 6.09 -6.22 9.97
N SER A 370 6.93 -7.13 10.46
CA SER A 370 7.85 -6.91 11.59
C SER A 370 9.31 -6.73 11.16
N LEU A 371 9.56 -6.48 9.88
CA LEU A 371 10.87 -6.19 9.32
C LEU A 371 11.07 -4.66 9.18
N ALA A 372 12.17 -4.15 9.71
CA ALA A 372 12.63 -2.80 9.53
C ALA A 372 13.64 -2.74 8.37
N VAL A 373 13.44 -1.78 7.46
CA VAL A 373 14.21 -1.63 6.23
C VAL A 373 14.85 -0.25 6.20
N PHE A 374 16.13 -0.20 5.84
CA PHE A 374 16.91 1.03 5.75
C PHE A 374 17.68 1.08 4.44
N VAL A 375 17.66 2.22 3.76
CA VAL A 375 18.49 2.47 2.58
C VAL A 375 19.61 3.40 2.99
N SER A 376 20.85 2.95 2.90
CA SER A 376 22.01 3.77 3.25
C SER A 376 22.24 4.88 2.22
N ALA A 377 22.90 5.96 2.63
CA ALA A 377 23.37 7.01 1.72
C ALA A 377 24.37 6.48 0.66
N LYS A 378 24.94 5.29 0.87
CA LYS A 378 25.79 4.57 -0.08
C LYS A 378 25.02 3.55 -0.92
N ASN A 379 23.70 3.66 -0.97
CA ASN A 379 22.83 2.81 -1.78
C ASN A 379 22.77 1.33 -1.38
N GLU A 380 23.05 1.03 -0.11
CA GLU A 380 22.89 -0.33 0.43
C GLU A 380 21.50 -0.49 1.03
N LEU A 381 20.85 -1.62 0.74
CA LEU A 381 19.62 -2.02 1.39
C LEU A 381 19.94 -2.86 2.62
N LEU A 382 19.53 -2.41 3.80
CA LEU A 382 19.79 -3.04 5.09
C LEU A 382 18.47 -3.45 5.74
N ILE A 383 18.46 -4.61 6.39
CA ILE A 383 17.27 -5.14 7.07
C ILE A 383 17.59 -5.66 8.48
N GLN A 384 16.63 -5.48 9.39
CA GLN A 384 16.60 -6.12 10.71
C GLN A 384 15.15 -6.42 11.10
N GLY A 385 14.92 -7.24 12.12
CA GLY A 385 13.60 -7.70 12.54
C GLY A 385 13.26 -9.07 11.99
N SER A 386 11.96 -9.35 11.85
CA SER A 386 11.49 -10.65 11.42
C SER A 386 10.45 -10.57 10.32
N LEU A 387 10.54 -11.55 9.42
CA LEU A 387 9.49 -11.88 8.46
C LEU A 387 9.40 -13.40 8.39
N PRO A 388 8.72 -14.05 9.37
CA PRO A 388 8.72 -15.51 9.51
C PRO A 388 8.16 -16.24 8.29
N GLU A 389 7.16 -15.65 7.61
CA GLU A 389 6.59 -16.17 6.35
C GLU A 389 7.64 -16.32 5.24
N TYR A 390 8.80 -15.65 5.39
CA TYR A 390 9.91 -15.66 4.45
C TYR A 390 11.23 -16.14 5.10
N GLY A 391 11.17 -16.69 6.31
CA GLY A 391 12.34 -17.25 7.01
C GLY A 391 13.37 -16.21 7.49
N VAL A 392 13.00 -14.93 7.60
CA VAL A 392 13.90 -13.86 8.08
C VAL A 392 13.75 -13.67 9.59
N MET A 393 14.88 -13.68 10.31
CA MET A 393 14.96 -13.29 11.73
C MET A 393 16.35 -12.73 12.04
N ILE A 394 16.44 -11.41 12.21
CA ILE A 394 17.69 -10.67 12.42
C ILE A 394 17.48 -9.72 13.60
N PRO A 395 17.85 -10.10 14.83
CA PRO A 395 17.51 -9.30 16.00
C PRO A 395 18.39 -8.04 16.12
N SER A 396 17.74 -6.88 16.24
CA SER A 396 18.35 -5.60 16.61
C SER A 396 19.26 -5.77 17.85
N PRO A 397 20.45 -5.13 17.88
CA PRO A 397 20.93 -4.13 16.93
C PRO A 397 21.59 -4.71 15.67
N ARG A 398 21.56 -6.04 15.48
CA ARG A 398 22.13 -6.66 14.29
C ARG A 398 21.28 -6.36 13.06
N PHE A 399 21.95 -6.27 11.92
CA PHE A 399 21.31 -6.10 10.62
C PHE A 399 22.12 -6.84 9.55
N VAL A 400 21.48 -7.09 8.41
CA VAL A 400 22.09 -7.71 7.23
C VAL A 400 21.94 -6.78 6.03
N ALA A 401 22.94 -6.76 5.16
CA ALA A 401 22.82 -6.12 3.85
C ALA A 401 22.17 -7.10 2.87
N VAL A 402 21.10 -6.66 2.19
CA VAL A 402 20.43 -7.43 1.15
C VAL A 402 21.28 -7.38 -0.12
N ASP A 403 21.54 -8.55 -0.70
CA ASP A 403 22.25 -8.68 -1.95
C ASP A 403 21.35 -8.22 -3.11
N GLN A 404 21.77 -7.12 -3.74
CA GLN A 404 21.09 -6.52 -4.89
C GLN A 404 21.60 -7.12 -6.21
N VAL A 405 22.76 -7.78 -6.22
CA VAL A 405 23.48 -8.21 -7.43
C VAL A 405 22.63 -9.11 -8.35
N PRO A 406 21.86 -10.10 -7.86
CA PRO A 406 21.03 -10.92 -8.73
C PRO A 406 20.00 -10.12 -9.53
N ALA A 407 19.28 -9.20 -8.87
CA ALA A 407 18.32 -8.32 -9.54
C ALA A 407 18.99 -7.38 -10.54
N LEU A 408 20.12 -6.76 -10.16
CA LEU A 408 20.85 -5.84 -11.05
C LEU A 408 21.39 -6.55 -12.29
N LYS A 409 21.92 -7.77 -12.16
CA LYS A 409 22.35 -8.58 -13.31
C LYS A 409 21.18 -8.91 -14.24
N TYR A 410 20.02 -9.26 -13.69
CA TYR A 410 18.81 -9.51 -14.47
C TYR A 410 18.39 -8.26 -15.26
N PHE A 411 18.36 -7.10 -14.61
CA PHE A 411 17.99 -5.84 -15.28
C PHE A 411 18.98 -5.46 -16.36
N ALA A 412 20.29 -5.56 -16.10
CA ALA A 412 21.32 -5.29 -17.10
C ALA A 412 21.23 -6.22 -18.32
N ALA A 413 20.90 -7.50 -18.11
CA ALA A 413 20.69 -8.44 -19.22
C ALA A 413 19.46 -8.11 -20.07
N ARG A 414 18.40 -7.54 -19.47
CA ARG A 414 17.13 -7.23 -20.14
C ARG A 414 17.11 -5.85 -20.79
N MET A 415 17.75 -4.87 -20.16
CA MET A 415 17.73 -3.45 -20.55
C MET A 415 18.99 -3.02 -21.32
N GLY A 416 20.03 -3.85 -21.34
CA GLY A 416 21.35 -3.48 -21.81
C GLY A 416 22.22 -2.83 -20.73
N LYS A 417 23.37 -2.30 -21.13
CA LYS A 417 24.30 -1.64 -20.19
C LYS A 417 23.63 -0.40 -19.58
N PRO A 418 23.85 -0.13 -18.28
CA PRO A 418 23.39 1.11 -17.67
C PRO A 418 23.98 2.31 -18.42
N ALA A 419 23.15 3.33 -18.64
CA ALA A 419 23.52 4.61 -19.22
C ALA A 419 24.36 5.45 -18.23
N SER A 420 24.20 5.23 -16.92
CA SER A 420 24.96 5.90 -15.85
C SER A 420 25.28 4.94 -14.70
N GLU A 421 26.38 5.21 -13.98
CA GLU A 421 26.71 4.53 -12.72
C GLU A 421 25.59 4.67 -11.65
N THR A 422 24.76 5.70 -11.77
CA THR A 422 23.65 6.00 -10.83
C THR A 422 22.30 5.44 -11.26
N ASP A 423 22.22 4.72 -12.39
CA ASP A 423 20.95 4.17 -12.91
C ASP A 423 20.29 3.20 -11.93
N TYR A 424 21.10 2.49 -11.16
CA TYR A 424 20.68 1.55 -10.12
C TYR A 424 20.78 2.15 -8.71
N ASP A 425 20.73 3.48 -8.59
CA ASP A 425 20.44 4.11 -7.32
C ASP A 425 19.01 3.80 -6.89
N ILE A 426 18.83 3.29 -5.67
CA ILE A 426 17.54 3.18 -5.01
C ILE A 426 17.02 4.61 -4.80
N VAL A 427 15.88 4.90 -5.40
CA VAL A 427 15.19 6.19 -5.28
C VAL A 427 14.00 6.14 -4.33
N GLU A 428 13.46 4.94 -4.10
CA GLU A 428 12.30 4.76 -3.23
C GLU A 428 12.19 3.31 -2.75
N VAL A 429 11.79 3.15 -1.48
CA VAL A 429 11.28 1.88 -0.96
C VAL A 429 9.83 2.00 -0.51
N VAL A 430 9.00 1.04 -0.94
CA VAL A 430 7.58 0.93 -0.57
C VAL A 430 7.40 -0.36 0.22
N GLY A 431 7.04 -0.23 1.49
CA GLY A 431 6.72 -1.36 2.36
C GLY A 431 5.24 -1.69 2.32
N GLY A 432 4.91 -2.95 2.08
CA GLY A 432 3.59 -3.52 2.30
C GLY A 432 3.58 -4.48 3.50
N PRO A 433 2.46 -5.15 3.79
CA PRO A 433 2.36 -6.06 4.94
C PRO A 433 3.32 -7.27 4.90
N SER A 434 3.67 -7.74 3.71
CA SER A 434 4.53 -8.93 3.54
C SER A 434 5.56 -8.80 2.41
N THR A 435 5.60 -7.66 1.72
CA THR A 435 6.49 -7.41 0.58
C THR A 435 7.12 -6.02 0.70
N LEU A 436 8.40 -5.93 0.38
CA LEU A 436 9.13 -4.69 0.10
C LEU A 436 9.24 -4.54 -1.41
N LEU A 437 8.95 -3.36 -1.93
CA LEU A 437 9.30 -2.94 -3.29
C LEU A 437 10.44 -1.94 -3.23
N VAL A 438 11.44 -2.14 -4.09
CA VAL A 438 12.64 -1.31 -4.20
C VAL A 438 12.68 -0.77 -5.63
N ARG A 439 12.53 0.55 -5.75
CA ARG A 439 12.58 1.23 -7.05
C ARG A 439 13.95 1.84 -7.28
N TYR A 440 14.50 1.55 -8.45
CA TYR A 440 15.75 2.14 -8.95
C TYR A 440 15.48 3.35 -9.84
N ARG A 441 16.49 4.21 -9.99
CA ARG A 441 16.41 5.46 -10.79
C ARG A 441 15.98 5.23 -12.23
N ASN A 442 16.42 4.14 -12.84
CA ASN A 442 16.04 3.75 -14.20
C ASN A 442 14.62 3.16 -14.31
N GLY A 443 13.85 3.11 -13.22
CA GLY A 443 12.49 2.59 -13.17
C GLY A 443 12.40 1.07 -12.99
N CYS A 444 13.52 0.33 -12.95
CA CYS A 444 13.50 -1.07 -12.56
C CYS A 444 13.02 -1.21 -11.11
N VAL A 445 12.26 -2.26 -10.85
CA VAL A 445 11.69 -2.53 -9.53
C VAL A 445 12.03 -3.96 -9.13
N ALA A 446 12.71 -4.09 -8.00
CA ALA A 446 12.96 -5.36 -7.34
C ALA A 446 12.10 -5.46 -6.08
N ALA A 447 12.02 -6.66 -5.51
CA ALA A 447 11.24 -6.90 -4.31
C ALA A 447 11.90 -7.90 -3.38
N LEU A 448 11.47 -7.88 -2.13
CA LEU A 448 11.86 -8.82 -1.07
C LEU A 448 10.64 -9.13 -0.22
N GLY A 449 10.43 -10.39 0.15
CA GLY A 449 9.37 -10.77 1.08
C GLY A 449 8.68 -12.06 0.72
N ALA A 450 7.51 -12.27 1.31
CA ALA A 450 6.72 -13.48 1.09
C ALA A 450 6.31 -13.62 -0.39
N ASN A 451 6.19 -14.86 -0.86
CA ASN A 451 5.67 -15.19 -2.20
C ASN A 451 4.60 -16.29 -2.18
N THR A 452 4.00 -16.53 -1.02
CA THR A 452 2.99 -17.58 -0.80
C THR A 452 1.75 -17.43 -1.70
N GLU A 453 1.45 -16.22 -2.15
CA GLU A 453 0.29 -15.88 -2.96
C GLU A 453 0.68 -15.42 -4.39
N GLY A 454 1.93 -15.62 -4.78
CA GLY A 454 2.44 -15.28 -6.12
C GLY A 454 2.68 -13.79 -6.35
N GLN A 455 2.76 -12.99 -5.28
CA GLN A 455 2.95 -11.54 -5.34
C GLN A 455 4.30 -11.09 -5.89
N LEU A 456 5.33 -11.93 -5.81
CA LEU A 456 6.65 -11.66 -6.40
C LEU A 456 6.82 -12.40 -7.72
N HIS A 457 6.44 -13.67 -7.73
CA HIS A 457 6.54 -14.54 -8.88
C HIS A 457 5.52 -15.65 -8.77
N ASN A 458 4.85 -15.96 -9.87
CA ASN A 458 3.78 -16.95 -9.88
C ASN A 458 4.08 -18.08 -10.87
N VAL A 459 4.12 -19.31 -10.36
CA VAL A 459 4.10 -20.54 -11.15
C VAL A 459 2.89 -21.35 -10.69
N THR A 460 1.75 -21.15 -11.35
CA THR A 460 0.49 -21.77 -10.91
C THR A 460 0.40 -23.23 -11.34
N LYS A 461 -0.01 -24.12 -10.41
CA LYS A 461 -0.45 -25.48 -10.72
C LYS A 461 -1.80 -25.77 -10.04
N VAL A 462 -2.64 -26.58 -10.66
CA VAL A 462 -3.87 -27.09 -10.02
C VAL A 462 -3.54 -28.40 -9.31
N LEU A 463 -3.67 -28.43 -7.98
CA LEU A 463 -3.54 -29.62 -7.15
C LEU A 463 -4.85 -29.84 -6.39
N ASN A 464 -5.46 -31.01 -6.55
CA ASN A 464 -6.73 -31.36 -5.90
C ASN A 464 -7.84 -30.29 -6.08
N GLY A 465 -7.95 -29.74 -7.29
CA GLY A 465 -8.91 -28.67 -7.62
C GLY A 465 -8.54 -27.27 -7.10
N LYS A 466 -7.46 -27.11 -6.34
CA LYS A 466 -6.97 -25.80 -5.85
C LYS A 466 -5.80 -25.31 -6.68
N ARG A 467 -5.85 -24.04 -7.12
CA ARG A 467 -4.68 -23.36 -7.71
C ARG A 467 -3.69 -23.04 -6.61
N VAL A 468 -2.47 -23.53 -6.74
CA VAL A 468 -1.34 -23.27 -5.82
C VAL A 468 -0.21 -22.60 -6.57
N ASN A 469 0.51 -21.71 -5.88
CA ASN A 469 1.77 -21.18 -6.39
C ASN A 469 2.90 -22.16 -6.07
N LEU A 470 3.61 -22.61 -7.09
CA LEU A 470 4.79 -23.48 -6.99
C LEU A 470 6.08 -22.72 -7.32
N ALA A 471 6.05 -21.39 -7.32
CA ALA A 471 7.24 -20.59 -7.53
C ALA A 471 8.32 -20.99 -6.51
N PRO A 472 9.59 -21.09 -6.93
CA PRO A 472 10.68 -21.45 -6.05
C PRO A 472 10.80 -20.44 -4.89
N ALA A 473 11.23 -20.92 -3.73
CA ALA A 473 11.56 -20.06 -2.61
C ALA A 473 12.78 -19.19 -2.97
N PHE A 474 12.67 -17.89 -2.75
CA PHE A 474 13.77 -16.95 -2.92
C PHE A 474 14.65 -16.91 -1.67
N LYS A 475 15.94 -16.58 -1.81
CA LYS A 475 16.80 -16.38 -0.65
C LYS A 475 16.37 -15.15 0.12
N ALA A 476 16.25 -15.30 1.45
CA ALA A 476 15.74 -14.29 2.36
C ALA A 476 16.50 -12.95 2.33
N THR A 477 17.73 -12.95 1.81
CA THR A 477 18.65 -11.81 1.76
C THR A 477 19.04 -11.41 0.34
N GLU A 478 18.28 -11.84 -0.68
CA GLU A 478 18.50 -11.45 -2.08
C GLU A 478 17.27 -10.72 -2.63
N LEU A 479 17.49 -9.68 -3.42
CA LEU A 479 16.40 -9.01 -4.14
C LEU A 479 15.96 -9.83 -5.35
N PHE A 480 14.64 -9.99 -5.48
CA PHE A 480 14.02 -10.58 -6.64
C PHE A 480 13.66 -9.51 -7.68
N PRO A 481 14.09 -9.63 -8.94
CA PRO A 481 13.68 -8.70 -9.99
C PRO A 481 12.20 -8.89 -10.34
N MET A 482 11.38 -7.88 -10.08
CA MET A 482 9.93 -7.95 -10.33
C MET A 482 9.54 -7.34 -11.66
N PHE A 483 10.12 -6.19 -11.98
CA PHE A 483 9.64 -5.40 -13.09
C PHE A 483 10.78 -4.59 -13.73
N ALA A 484 10.84 -4.63 -15.06
CA ALA A 484 11.78 -3.87 -15.88
C ALA A 484 10.98 -3.12 -16.96
N PRO A 485 10.99 -1.78 -16.98
CA PRO A 485 10.21 -1.00 -17.93
C PRO A 485 10.72 -1.18 -19.36
N THR A 486 9.85 -1.11 -20.36
CA THR A 486 10.26 -1.24 -21.78
C THR A 486 10.71 0.08 -22.40
N THR A 487 10.29 1.22 -21.81
CA THR A 487 10.65 2.56 -22.25
C THR A 487 11.05 3.43 -21.05
N PRO A 488 11.95 4.41 -21.24
CA PRO A 488 12.47 5.23 -20.13
C PRO A 488 11.49 6.27 -19.56
N LEU A 489 10.24 6.36 -20.05
CA LEU A 489 9.28 7.40 -19.68
C LEU A 489 8.40 7.03 -18.46
N TRP A 490 9.04 6.52 -17.41
CA TRP A 490 8.40 6.03 -16.18
C TRP A 490 7.93 7.14 -15.20
N SER A 491 8.04 8.43 -15.54
CA SER A 491 7.81 9.52 -14.56
C SER A 491 6.43 9.51 -13.85
N THR A 492 5.44 8.80 -14.38
CA THR A 492 4.06 8.73 -13.88
C THR A 492 3.68 7.42 -13.18
N ALA A 493 4.52 6.38 -13.21
CA ALA A 493 4.13 5.05 -12.73
C ALA A 493 4.60 4.78 -11.29
N TRP A 494 3.75 4.12 -10.51
CA TRP A 494 3.93 3.91 -9.07
C TRP A 494 3.22 2.63 -8.59
N PHE A 495 3.52 2.20 -7.37
CA PHE A 495 3.06 0.91 -6.84
C PHE A 495 2.31 1.04 -5.53
N ALA A 496 1.39 0.10 -5.31
CA ALA A 496 0.84 -0.21 -3.99
C ALA A 496 1.04 -1.71 -3.69
N SER A 497 1.37 -2.03 -2.43
CA SER A 497 1.64 -3.40 -2.00
C SER A 497 0.73 -3.80 -0.85
N GLY A 498 -0.08 -4.84 -1.05
CA GLY A 498 -0.91 -5.44 -0.02
C GLY A 498 -0.38 -6.80 0.44
N LYS A 499 -1.13 -7.51 1.30
CA LYS A 499 -0.73 -8.88 1.66
C LYS A 499 -1.12 -9.81 0.51
N GLY A 500 -0.10 -10.38 -0.13
CA GLY A 500 -0.30 -11.37 -1.19
C GLY A 500 -0.54 -10.80 -2.58
N PHE A 501 -0.41 -9.48 -2.77
CA PHE A 501 -0.47 -8.87 -4.10
C PHE A 501 0.32 -7.57 -4.19
N ASN A 502 0.71 -7.23 -5.42
CA ASN A 502 1.29 -5.94 -5.78
C ASN A 502 0.52 -5.35 -6.96
N LEU A 503 0.27 -4.04 -6.91
CA LEU A 503 -0.38 -3.29 -7.97
C LEU A 503 0.59 -2.27 -8.55
N LEU A 504 0.74 -2.28 -9.86
CA LEU A 504 1.40 -1.24 -10.63
C LEU A 504 0.34 -0.38 -11.31
N PHE A 505 0.41 0.93 -11.09
CA PHE A 505 -0.39 1.94 -11.76
C PHE A 505 0.47 2.65 -12.80
N ASP A 506 -0.01 2.69 -14.03
CA ASP A 506 0.60 3.49 -15.09
C ASP A 506 -0.47 4.06 -16.04
N ASN A 507 -0.15 5.24 -16.58
CA ASN A 507 -0.94 5.97 -17.54
C ASN A 507 -0.47 5.73 -18.99
N ASN A 508 0.68 5.08 -19.21
CA ASN A 508 1.21 4.77 -20.53
C ASN A 508 0.89 3.34 -21.00
N GLU A 509 0.71 3.15 -22.31
CA GLU A 509 0.39 1.84 -22.91
C GLU A 509 1.64 0.91 -23.06
N ALA A 510 2.80 1.30 -22.55
CA ALA A 510 4.10 0.72 -22.88
C ALA A 510 4.49 -0.55 -22.09
N TYR A 511 3.56 -1.49 -21.85
CA TYR A 511 3.92 -2.81 -21.31
C TYR A 511 3.38 -3.95 -22.15
N ASP A 512 4.29 -4.90 -22.40
CA ASP A 512 4.01 -6.20 -22.96
C ASP A 512 3.47 -7.11 -21.84
N VAL A 513 2.16 -7.06 -21.64
CA VAL A 513 1.44 -8.13 -20.93
C VAL A 513 1.12 -9.16 -22.02
N PRO A 514 1.65 -10.40 -21.94
CA PRO A 514 1.44 -11.40 -22.97
C PRO A 514 -0.04 -11.49 -23.36
N GLU A 515 -0.37 -11.54 -24.65
CA GLU A 515 -1.79 -11.59 -25.08
C GLU A 515 -2.54 -12.82 -24.52
N THR A 516 -1.80 -13.84 -24.10
CA THR A 516 -2.28 -15.05 -23.42
C THR A 516 -2.67 -14.82 -21.96
N ALA A 517 -2.21 -13.74 -21.33
CA ALA A 517 -2.59 -13.37 -19.97
C ALA A 517 -4.01 -12.82 -19.99
N ALA A 518 -4.95 -13.62 -19.50
CA ALA A 518 -6.33 -13.18 -19.30
C ALA A 518 -6.33 -12.05 -18.25
N PRO A 519 -6.97 -10.91 -18.54
CA PRO A 519 -7.17 -9.88 -17.54
C PRO A 519 -7.91 -10.42 -16.31
N ILE A 520 -7.58 -9.89 -15.13
CA ILE A 520 -8.36 -10.15 -13.93
C ILE A 520 -9.60 -9.28 -14.02
N GLU A 521 -10.75 -9.94 -14.20
CA GLU A 521 -12.05 -9.28 -14.15
C GLU A 521 -12.59 -9.44 -12.73
N LEU A 522 -12.68 -8.33 -11.99
CA LEU A 522 -13.35 -8.35 -10.70
C LEU A 522 -14.86 -8.50 -10.94
N PRO A 523 -15.53 -9.44 -10.24
CA PRO A 523 -16.88 -9.89 -10.58
C PRO A 523 -17.88 -8.74 -10.45
N PRO A 524 -18.87 -8.60 -11.37
CA PRO A 524 -19.95 -7.63 -11.21
C PRO A 524 -20.73 -7.95 -9.94
N GLY A 525 -20.91 -6.92 -9.11
CA GLY A 525 -21.79 -7.02 -7.97
C GLY A 525 -23.16 -7.51 -8.37
N SER A 526 -23.79 -8.29 -7.48
CA SER A 526 -25.18 -8.67 -7.64
C SER A 526 -26.03 -7.40 -7.82
N GLY A 527 -27.09 -7.47 -8.63
CA GLY A 527 -27.85 -6.29 -9.06
C GLY A 527 -28.39 -5.42 -7.91
N ASP A 528 -28.56 -5.99 -6.71
CA ASP A 528 -29.00 -5.28 -5.51
C ASP A 528 -27.92 -4.37 -4.91
N THR A 529 -26.63 -4.75 -4.93
CA THR A 529 -25.54 -3.92 -4.39
C THR A 529 -25.41 -2.60 -5.15
N ARG A 530 -25.60 -2.61 -6.47
CA ARG A 530 -25.55 -1.40 -7.33
C ARG A 530 -26.68 -0.42 -7.00
N ARG A 531 -27.89 -0.92 -6.72
CA ARG A 531 -29.06 -0.10 -6.39
C ARG A 531 -28.94 0.54 -5.00
N VAL A 532 -28.38 -0.20 -4.05
CA VAL A 532 -28.03 0.30 -2.71
C VAL A 532 -26.92 1.36 -2.80
N ALA A 533 -25.88 1.13 -3.61
CA ALA A 533 -24.79 2.09 -3.84
C ALA A 533 -25.28 3.42 -4.45
N LEU A 534 -26.17 3.38 -5.44
CA LEU A 534 -26.76 4.59 -6.04
C LEU A 534 -27.68 5.35 -5.06
N THR A 535 -28.47 4.64 -4.26
CA THR A 535 -29.30 5.25 -3.20
C THR A 535 -28.44 5.89 -2.12
N ARG A 536 -27.30 5.26 -1.81
CA ARG A 536 -26.28 5.76 -0.87
C ARG A 536 -25.55 6.99 -1.40
N GLN A 537 -25.15 7.03 -2.67
CA GLN A 537 -24.54 8.21 -3.29
C GLN A 537 -25.42 9.46 -3.13
N ARG A 538 -26.74 9.33 -3.30
CA ARG A 538 -27.67 10.45 -3.07
C ARG A 538 -27.67 10.96 -1.63
N ARG A 539 -27.52 10.08 -0.62
CA ARG A 539 -27.46 10.45 0.80
C ARG A 539 -26.08 10.99 1.23
N LEU A 540 -25.00 10.51 0.60
CA LEU A 540 -23.65 11.04 0.78
C LEU A 540 -23.56 12.50 0.33
N ARG A 541 -24.10 12.81 -0.86
CA ARG A 541 -24.21 14.19 -1.37
C ARG A 541 -24.94 15.13 -0.42
N SER A 542 -25.95 14.65 0.32
CA SER A 542 -26.67 15.49 1.30
C SER A 542 -25.95 15.68 2.63
N SER A 543 -24.93 14.87 2.95
CA SER A 543 -24.20 14.97 4.22
C SER A 543 -22.84 15.67 4.11
N LEU A 544 -22.31 15.79 2.89
CA LEU A 544 -21.06 16.50 2.60
C LEU A 544 -21.30 17.97 2.20
N LYS A 545 -22.54 18.32 1.86
CA LYS A 545 -23.07 19.69 1.81
C LYS A 545 -23.42 20.15 3.21
#